data_AF-A0A9W8WXN5-F1
#
_entry.id   AF-A0A9W8WXN5-F1
#
_cell.length_a   1.000
_cell.length_b   1.000
_cell.length_c   1.000
_cell.angle_alpha   90.00
_cell.angle_beta   90.00
_cell.angle_gamma   90.00
#
_symmetry.space_group_name_H-M   'P 1'
#
loop_
_entity.id
_entity.type
_entity.pdbx_description
1 polymer ?
#
loop_
_entity_poly.entity_id
_entity_poly.type
_entity_poly.pdbx_seq_one_letter_code
_entity_poly.pdbx_strand_id
1 'polypeptide(L)'
;MADTSAAHVPDVSSLSDDDLQEQLIAAEREAMEARIEYELRNRITHNVLVTDPVLKAVHGDDGTSFAEKRLLPLITESDTVAMVQGRLASKLASSTRALVTTEQTNIVANQKNRELSKTMLALAEATKAQSAEDIEDPKLREQIKTVDKELKESRRRMKTLKGILSAMIVGSGINWAADGSLTELVLDDEDD
;
A
#
# COMPACT_ATOMS: atom_id res chain seq x y z
N MET A 1 -7.11 44.52 51.25
CA MET A 1 -6.86 45.56 50.24
C MET A 1 -6.55 44.82 48.95
N ALA A 2 -7.54 44.73 48.07
CA ALA A 2 -7.47 43.97 46.84
C ALA A 2 -7.09 44.94 45.72
N ASP A 3 -5.93 44.72 45.12
CA ASP A 3 -5.47 45.48 43.96
C ASP A 3 -5.87 44.68 42.72
N THR A 4 -7.05 44.98 42.19
CA THR A 4 -7.51 44.45 40.90
C THR A 4 -6.78 45.20 39.79
N SER A 5 -5.69 44.63 39.31
CA SER A 5 -5.01 45.08 38.09
C SER A 5 -5.95 44.84 36.91
N ALA A 6 -6.65 45.89 36.50
CA ALA A 6 -7.47 45.89 35.29
C ALA A 6 -6.55 45.72 34.07
N ALA A 7 -6.86 44.74 33.22
CA ALA A 7 -6.17 44.56 31.94
C ALA A 7 -6.21 45.88 31.15
N HIS A 8 -5.04 46.46 30.90
CA HIS A 8 -4.89 47.67 30.09
C HIS A 8 -5.30 47.33 28.66
N VAL A 9 -6.43 47.87 28.20
CA VAL A 9 -6.84 47.76 26.79
C VAL A 9 -6.20 48.95 26.05
N PRO A 10 -5.22 48.73 25.17
CA PRO A 10 -4.62 49.82 24.41
C PRO A 10 -5.66 50.43 23.44
N ASP A 11 -5.72 51.76 23.38
CA ASP A 11 -6.60 52.47 22.43
C ASP A 11 -5.99 52.43 21.02
N VAL A 12 -6.46 51.45 20.24
CA VAL A 12 -5.98 51.13 18.90
C VAL A 12 -6.51 52.07 17.81
N SER A 13 -7.38 53.02 18.15
CA SER A 13 -8.12 53.86 17.20
C SER A 13 -7.26 54.89 16.44
N SER A 14 -5.98 55.03 16.82
CA SER A 14 -5.05 56.05 16.30
C SER A 14 -3.83 55.47 15.55
N LEU A 15 -3.75 54.15 15.43
CA LEU A 15 -2.63 53.44 14.82
C LEU A 15 -2.79 53.35 13.29
N SER A 16 -1.67 53.32 12.56
CA SER A 16 -1.70 53.00 11.13
C SER A 16 -2.03 51.51 10.92
N ASP A 17 -2.57 51.13 9.76
CA ASP A 17 -2.92 49.74 9.46
C ASP A 17 -1.71 48.78 9.61
N ASP A 18 -0.50 49.25 9.28
CA ASP A 18 0.75 48.48 9.44
C ASP A 18 1.11 48.28 10.93
N ASP A 19 0.97 49.32 11.76
CA ASP A 19 1.23 49.25 13.21
C ASP A 19 0.19 48.37 13.92
N LEU A 20 -1.08 48.40 13.46
CA LEU A 20 -2.14 47.53 13.94
C LEU A 20 -1.84 46.07 13.64
N GLN A 21 -1.33 45.78 12.44
CA GLN A 21 -1.00 44.42 12.04
C GLN A 21 0.20 43.88 12.84
N GLU A 22 1.21 44.71 13.11
CA GLU A 22 2.34 44.32 13.96
C GLU A 22 1.92 44.04 15.41
N GLN A 23 1.06 44.90 15.99
CA GLN A 23 0.52 44.67 17.34
C GLN A 23 -0.38 43.44 17.42
N LEU A 24 -1.16 43.15 16.37
CA LEU A 24 -1.98 41.95 16.29
C LEU A 24 -1.11 40.69 16.28
N ILE A 25 -0.04 40.66 15.48
CA ILE A 25 0.91 39.53 15.44
C ILE A 25 1.59 39.34 16.81
N ALA A 26 2.00 40.44 17.46
CA ALA A 26 2.61 40.40 18.78
C ALA A 26 1.63 39.85 19.83
N ALA A 27 0.38 40.33 19.84
CA ALA A 27 -0.66 39.88 20.76
C ALA A 27 -1.08 38.42 20.51
N GLU A 28 -1.18 37.98 19.24
CA GLU A 28 -1.46 36.59 18.90
C GLU A 28 -0.37 35.65 19.41
N ARG A 29 0.90 36.07 19.25
CA ARG A 29 2.04 35.31 19.76
C ARG A 29 2.05 35.25 21.29
N GLU A 30 1.85 36.37 21.96
CA GLU A 30 1.77 36.42 23.44
C GLU A 30 0.61 35.56 23.96
N ALA A 31 -0.55 35.60 23.30
CA ALA A 31 -1.70 34.77 23.64
C ALA A 31 -1.40 33.27 23.42
N MET A 32 -0.71 32.91 22.34
CA MET A 32 -0.26 31.53 22.10
C MET A 32 0.74 31.07 23.17
N GLU A 33 1.72 31.90 23.52
CA GLU A 33 2.72 31.59 24.55
C GLU A 33 2.05 31.40 25.92
N ALA A 34 1.15 32.32 26.31
CA ALA A 34 0.38 32.21 27.56
C ALA A 34 -0.52 30.96 27.58
N ARG A 35 -1.13 30.60 26.45
CA ARG A 35 -1.94 29.37 26.33
C ARG A 35 -1.08 28.12 26.51
N ILE A 36 0.07 28.04 25.86
CA ILE A 36 1.00 26.91 25.98
C ILE A 36 1.49 26.80 27.42
N GLU A 37 1.84 27.91 28.05
CA GLU A 37 2.27 27.93 29.46
C GLU A 37 1.18 27.39 30.38
N TYR A 38 -0.06 27.87 30.20
CA TYR A 38 -1.21 27.40 30.97
C TYR A 38 -1.47 25.90 30.77
N GLU A 39 -1.49 25.42 29.52
CA GLU A 39 -1.68 24.00 29.20
C GLU A 39 -0.57 23.14 29.81
N LEU A 40 0.68 23.60 29.76
CA LEU A 40 1.82 22.91 30.35
C LEU A 40 1.70 22.84 31.87
N ARG A 41 1.40 23.95 32.54
CA ARG A 41 1.22 24.01 33.99
C ARG A 41 0.06 23.12 34.46
N ASN A 42 -1.05 23.11 33.73
CA ASN A 42 -2.17 22.22 34.01
C ASN A 42 -1.77 20.74 33.86
N ARG A 43 -1.04 20.40 32.78
CA ARG A 43 -0.54 19.04 32.56
C ARG A 43 0.42 18.58 33.65
N ILE A 44 1.34 19.45 34.10
CA ILE A 44 2.27 19.16 35.19
C ILE A 44 1.48 18.91 36.48
N THR A 45 0.54 19.80 36.81
CA THR A 45 -0.28 19.68 38.03
C THR A 45 -1.08 18.39 38.01
N HIS A 46 -1.72 18.07 36.87
CA HIS A 46 -2.45 16.83 36.69
C HIS A 46 -1.56 15.59 36.88
N ASN A 47 -0.39 15.57 36.23
CA ASN A 47 0.54 14.43 36.36
C ASN A 47 0.99 14.23 37.80
N VAL A 48 1.33 15.31 38.53
CA VAL A 48 1.70 15.22 39.95
C VAL A 48 0.56 14.64 40.79
N LEU A 49 -0.68 15.07 40.55
CA LEU A 49 -1.86 14.59 41.28
C LEU A 49 -2.18 13.11 41.02
N VAL A 50 -1.91 12.62 39.80
CA VAL A 50 -2.21 11.22 39.42
C VAL A 50 -1.07 10.26 39.79
N THR A 51 0.18 10.73 39.81
CA THR A 51 1.36 9.87 40.02
C THR A 51 1.36 9.20 41.39
N ASP A 52 1.04 9.91 42.47
CA ASP A 52 1.06 9.35 43.83
C ASP A 52 0.03 8.21 44.02
N PRO A 53 -1.26 8.36 43.65
CA PRO A 53 -2.23 7.27 43.67
C PRO A 53 -1.83 6.08 42.78
N VAL A 54 -1.22 6.33 41.61
CA VAL A 54 -0.74 5.26 40.71
C VAL A 54 0.40 4.48 41.34
N LEU A 55 1.40 5.16 41.91
CA LEU A 55 2.51 4.49 42.59
C LEU A 55 2.02 3.66 43.79
N LYS A 56 1.08 4.19 44.57
CA LYS A 56 0.48 3.44 45.68
C LYS A 56 -0.40 2.28 45.21
N ALA A 57 -1.09 2.40 44.08
CA ALA A 57 -1.86 1.31 43.50
C ALA A 57 -0.97 0.13 43.08
N VAL A 58 0.25 0.41 42.60
CA VAL A 58 1.20 -0.60 42.10
C VAL A 58 2.11 -1.15 43.21
N HIS A 59 2.58 -0.29 44.12
CA HIS A 59 3.62 -0.61 45.11
C HIS A 59 3.16 -0.53 46.58
N GLY A 60 1.87 -0.28 46.80
CA GLY A 60 1.31 0.03 48.11
C GLY A 60 1.56 -1.01 49.20
N ASP A 61 1.82 -0.50 50.41
CA ASP A 61 1.94 -1.26 51.67
C ASP A 61 0.60 -1.20 52.45
N ASP A 62 0.59 -1.65 53.70
CA ASP A 62 -0.60 -1.67 54.58
C ASP A 62 -1.31 -0.30 54.71
N GLY A 63 -0.62 0.82 54.45
CA GLY A 63 -1.16 2.18 54.47
C GLY A 63 -1.94 2.63 53.21
N THR A 64 -2.01 1.82 52.16
CA THR A 64 -2.69 2.20 50.90
C THR A 64 -4.21 2.16 51.04
N SER A 65 -4.87 3.25 50.61
CA SER A 65 -6.33 3.38 50.67
C SER A 65 -7.03 2.36 49.77
N PHE A 66 -8.23 1.93 50.16
CA PHE A 66 -9.06 1.05 49.34
C PHE A 66 -9.34 1.63 47.94
N ALA A 67 -9.48 2.95 47.84
CA ALA A 67 -9.68 3.63 46.56
C ALA A 67 -8.47 3.48 45.64
N GLU A 68 -7.25 3.58 46.18
CA GLU A 68 -6.00 3.43 45.43
C GLU A 68 -5.80 1.97 44.99
N LYS A 69 -6.08 0.99 45.86
CA LYS A 69 -6.01 -0.44 45.52
C LYS A 69 -6.94 -0.82 44.37
N ARG A 70 -8.10 -0.16 44.26
CA ARG A 70 -9.06 -0.38 43.17
C ARG A 70 -8.59 0.16 41.81
N LEU A 71 -7.55 0.99 41.76
CA LEU A 71 -7.00 1.50 40.50
C LEU A 71 -6.20 0.43 39.77
N LEU A 72 -5.59 -0.53 40.47
CA LEU A 72 -4.67 -1.50 39.88
C LEU A 72 -5.27 -2.27 38.68
N PRO A 73 -6.50 -2.83 38.74
CA PRO A 73 -7.11 -3.48 37.57
C PRO A 73 -7.27 -2.56 36.37
N LEU A 74 -7.65 -1.30 36.59
CA LEU A 74 -7.84 -0.31 35.52
C LEU A 74 -6.51 0.09 34.88
N ILE A 75 -5.45 0.23 35.68
CA ILE A 75 -4.09 0.47 35.20
C ILE A 75 -3.63 -0.70 34.32
N THR A 76 -3.83 -1.94 34.80
CA THR A 76 -3.45 -3.12 34.01
C THR A 76 -4.23 -3.24 32.71
N GLU A 77 -5.53 -2.93 32.70
CA GLU A 77 -6.33 -2.93 31.48
C GLU A 77 -5.83 -1.85 30.50
N SER A 78 -5.60 -0.62 30.99
CA SER A 78 -5.03 0.47 30.20
C SER A 78 -3.68 0.10 29.59
N ASP A 79 -2.78 -0.50 30.38
CA ASP A 79 -1.46 -0.93 29.90
C ASP A 79 -1.56 -2.01 28.82
N THR A 80 -2.47 -2.99 29.00
CA THR A 80 -2.68 -4.02 27.97
C THR A 80 -3.21 -3.42 26.67
N VAL A 81 -4.13 -2.46 26.74
CA VAL A 81 -4.67 -1.75 25.57
C VAL A 81 -3.56 -0.94 24.90
N ALA A 82 -2.76 -0.20 25.67
CA ALA A 82 -1.64 0.59 25.15
C ALA A 82 -0.59 -0.30 24.45
N MET A 83 -0.27 -1.46 25.02
CA MET A 83 0.63 -2.45 24.39
C MET A 83 0.06 -2.98 23.07
N VAL A 84 -1.22 -3.35 23.04
CA VAL A 84 -1.88 -3.84 21.81
C VAL A 84 -1.92 -2.75 20.76
N GLN A 85 -2.27 -1.52 21.13
CA GLN A 85 -2.27 -0.36 20.23
C GLN A 85 -0.87 -0.10 19.66
N GLY A 86 0.17 -0.11 20.49
CA GLY A 86 1.55 0.07 20.05
C GLY A 86 1.99 -1.01 19.05
N ARG A 87 1.60 -2.27 19.29
CA ARG A 87 1.85 -3.37 18.36
C ARG A 87 1.12 -3.19 17.03
N LEU A 88 -0.16 -2.81 17.08
CA LEU A 88 -0.95 -2.57 15.87
C LEU A 88 -0.43 -1.39 15.06
N ALA A 89 -0.05 -0.29 15.71
CA ALA A 89 0.54 0.87 15.07
C ALA A 89 1.88 0.52 14.40
N SER A 90 2.73 -0.25 15.08
CA SER A 90 4.00 -0.72 14.50
C SER A 90 3.76 -1.65 13.30
N LYS A 91 2.82 -2.60 13.40
CA LYS A 91 2.44 -3.46 12.29
C LYS A 91 1.91 -2.66 11.11
N LEU A 92 1.01 -1.72 11.35
CA LEU A 92 0.47 -0.83 10.32
C LEU A 92 1.59 -0.05 9.64
N ALA A 93 2.48 0.58 10.40
CA ALA A 93 3.61 1.31 9.83
C ALA A 93 4.56 0.41 9.02
N SER A 94 4.77 -0.84 9.43
CA SER A 94 5.57 -1.81 8.66
C SER A 94 4.88 -2.22 7.36
N SER A 95 3.57 -2.51 7.41
CA SER A 95 2.78 -2.89 6.24
C SER A 95 2.67 -1.75 5.23
N THR A 96 2.46 -0.51 5.68
CA THR A 96 2.45 0.66 4.80
C THR A 96 3.79 0.85 4.10
N ARG A 97 4.91 0.70 4.81
CA ARG A 97 6.25 0.76 4.19
C ARG A 97 6.42 -0.33 3.13
N ALA A 98 6.05 -1.58 3.45
CA ALA A 98 6.14 -2.70 2.52
C ALA A 98 5.27 -2.48 1.27
N LEU A 99 4.06 -1.94 1.45
CA LEU A 99 3.15 -1.61 0.35
C LEU A 99 3.78 -0.57 -0.57
N VAL A 100 4.25 0.56 -0.03
CA VAL A 100 4.88 1.64 -0.81
C VAL A 100 6.11 1.12 -1.56
N THR A 101 6.95 0.29 -0.94
CA THR A 101 8.10 -0.31 -1.64
C THR A 101 7.65 -1.23 -2.78
N THR A 102 6.60 -2.02 -2.56
CA THR A 102 6.08 -2.94 -3.58
C THR A 102 5.47 -2.16 -4.74
N GLU A 103 4.68 -1.13 -4.46
CA GLU A 103 4.11 -0.22 -5.47
C GLU A 103 5.21 0.43 -6.31
N GLN A 104 6.28 0.92 -5.68
CA GLN A 104 7.41 1.50 -6.41
C GLN A 104 8.06 0.47 -7.34
N THR A 105 8.32 -0.76 -6.86
CA THR A 105 8.88 -1.81 -7.71
C THR A 105 7.95 -2.22 -8.85
N ASN A 106 6.64 -2.22 -8.61
CA ASN A 106 5.63 -2.53 -9.60
C ASN A 106 5.57 -1.48 -10.71
N ILE A 107 5.65 -0.19 -10.36
CA ILE A 107 5.70 0.91 -11.33
C ILE A 107 6.93 0.76 -12.24
N VAL A 108 8.11 0.50 -11.66
CA VAL A 108 9.35 0.30 -12.43
C VAL A 108 9.24 -0.94 -13.33
N ALA A 109 8.70 -2.05 -12.83
CA ALA A 109 8.49 -3.26 -13.62
C ALA A 109 7.52 -3.02 -14.79
N ASN A 110 6.42 -2.29 -14.57
CA ASN A 110 5.46 -1.94 -15.60
C ASN A 110 6.05 -1.02 -16.68
N GLN A 111 6.90 -0.07 -16.30
CA GLN A 111 7.63 0.77 -17.24
C GLN A 111 8.54 -0.09 -18.13
N LYS A 112 9.32 -0.99 -17.53
CA LYS A 112 10.18 -1.92 -18.27
C LYS A 112 9.40 -2.86 -19.18
N ASN A 113 8.28 -3.41 -18.70
CA ASN A 113 7.40 -4.25 -19.54
C ASN A 113 6.89 -3.46 -20.75
N ARG A 114 6.45 -2.22 -20.56
CA ARG A 114 6.01 -1.37 -21.67
C ARG A 114 7.12 -1.10 -22.68
N GLU A 115 8.34 -0.85 -22.22
CA GLU A 115 9.50 -0.68 -23.09
C GLU A 115 9.79 -1.96 -23.88
N LEU A 116 9.86 -3.11 -23.20
CA LEU A 116 10.09 -4.40 -23.83
C LEU A 116 8.99 -4.74 -24.84
N SER A 117 7.72 -4.54 -24.52
CA SER A 117 6.62 -4.73 -25.48
C SER A 117 6.75 -3.83 -26.70
N LYS A 118 7.16 -2.56 -26.54
CA LYS A 118 7.44 -1.69 -27.70
C LYS A 118 8.58 -2.24 -28.56
N THR A 119 9.67 -2.71 -27.93
CA THR A 119 10.79 -3.31 -28.68
C THR A 119 10.37 -4.59 -29.39
N MET A 120 9.55 -5.44 -28.74
CA MET A 120 9.03 -6.66 -29.33
C MET A 120 8.13 -6.37 -30.52
N LEU A 121 7.24 -5.37 -30.42
CA LEU A 121 6.41 -4.93 -31.54
C LEU A 121 7.27 -4.39 -32.69
N ALA A 122 8.28 -3.57 -32.41
CA ALA A 122 9.20 -3.08 -33.44
C ALA A 122 9.98 -4.21 -34.12
N LEU A 123 10.43 -5.23 -33.37
CA LEU A 123 11.09 -6.41 -33.91
C LEU A 123 10.12 -7.29 -34.72
N ALA A 124 8.87 -7.44 -34.28
CA ALA A 124 7.83 -8.15 -35.01
C ALA A 124 7.48 -7.43 -36.33
N GLU A 125 7.44 -6.09 -36.31
CA GLU A 125 7.26 -5.29 -37.52
C GLU A 125 8.45 -5.40 -38.47
N ALA A 126 9.69 -5.36 -37.95
CA ALA A 126 10.90 -5.53 -38.77
C ALA A 126 10.99 -6.94 -39.40
N THR A 127 10.62 -7.98 -38.66
CA THR A 127 10.58 -9.37 -39.17
C THR A 127 9.42 -9.59 -40.14
N LYS A 128 8.27 -8.94 -39.94
CA LYS A 128 7.17 -8.92 -40.92
C LYS A 128 7.53 -8.12 -42.17
N ALA A 129 8.31 -7.05 -42.06
CA ALA A 129 8.85 -6.32 -43.21
C ALA A 129 9.80 -7.22 -44.02
N GLN A 130 10.64 -8.01 -43.34
CA GLN A 130 11.42 -9.12 -43.94
C GLN A 130 10.55 -10.33 -44.36
N SER A 131 9.34 -10.09 -44.84
CA SER A 131 8.48 -11.15 -45.39
C SER A 131 9.02 -11.65 -46.73
N ALA A 132 8.55 -12.82 -47.15
CA ALA A 132 8.95 -13.50 -48.38
C ALA A 132 8.79 -12.68 -49.69
N GLU A 133 8.18 -11.49 -49.63
CA GLU A 133 8.04 -10.58 -50.76
C GLU A 133 9.31 -9.77 -51.07
N ASP A 134 10.19 -9.56 -50.08
CA ASP A 134 11.48 -8.88 -50.22
C ASP A 134 12.61 -9.78 -50.76
N ILE A 135 12.28 -11.04 -51.10
CA ILE A 135 13.24 -11.98 -51.68
C ILE A 135 13.36 -11.69 -53.18
N GLU A 136 14.51 -11.15 -53.61
CA GLU A 136 14.81 -10.83 -55.01
C GLU A 136 14.78 -12.06 -55.94
N ASP A 137 15.06 -13.27 -55.41
CA ASP A 137 15.01 -14.51 -56.17
C ASP A 137 13.58 -15.10 -56.23
N PRO A 138 12.94 -15.14 -57.42
CA PRO A 138 11.58 -15.64 -57.58
C PRO A 138 11.42 -17.13 -57.24
N LYS A 139 12.47 -17.95 -57.38
CA LYS A 139 12.40 -19.39 -57.07
C LYS A 139 12.36 -19.65 -55.56
N LEU A 140 13.16 -18.91 -54.79
CA LEU A 140 13.18 -19.00 -53.33
C LEU A 140 11.84 -18.55 -52.73
N ARG A 141 11.23 -17.50 -53.30
CA ARG A 141 9.91 -17.03 -52.89
C ARG A 141 8.81 -18.06 -53.11
N GLU A 142 8.84 -18.77 -54.23
CA GLU A 142 7.85 -19.81 -54.53
C GLU A 142 8.01 -21.03 -53.59
N GLN A 143 9.24 -21.45 -53.32
CA GLN A 143 9.53 -22.53 -52.36
C GLN A 143 9.10 -22.21 -50.93
N ILE A 144 9.30 -20.97 -50.48
CA ILE A 144 8.84 -20.54 -49.15
C ILE A 144 7.30 -20.53 -49.09
N LYS A 145 6.62 -20.05 -50.13
CA LYS A 145 5.15 -20.07 -50.20
C LYS A 145 4.57 -21.49 -50.19
N THR A 146 5.22 -22.45 -50.85
CA THR A 146 4.80 -23.85 -50.82
C THR A 146 4.98 -24.46 -49.44
N VAL A 147 6.13 -24.24 -48.80
CA VAL A 147 6.42 -24.73 -47.44
C VAL A 147 5.45 -24.12 -46.41
N ASP A 148 5.14 -22.83 -46.52
CA ASP A 148 4.16 -22.16 -45.65
C ASP A 148 2.75 -22.75 -45.79
N LYS A 149 2.36 -23.08 -47.02
CA LYS A 149 1.06 -23.72 -47.29
C LYS A 149 1.01 -25.12 -46.69
N GLU A 150 2.06 -25.91 -46.85
CA GLU A 150 2.19 -27.24 -46.26
C GLU A 150 2.20 -27.20 -44.73
N LEU A 151 2.86 -26.21 -44.13
CA LEU A 151 2.92 -26.05 -42.68
C LEU A 151 1.54 -25.65 -42.11
N LYS A 152 0.80 -24.75 -42.77
CA LYS A 152 -0.58 -24.41 -42.41
C LYS A 152 -1.51 -25.62 -42.51
N GLU A 153 -1.35 -26.43 -43.56
CA GLU A 153 -2.14 -27.64 -43.74
C GLU A 153 -1.81 -28.69 -42.66
N SER A 154 -0.53 -28.87 -42.34
CA SER A 154 -0.06 -29.75 -41.26
C SER A 154 -0.61 -29.31 -39.90
N ARG A 155 -0.56 -28.01 -39.57
CA ARG A 155 -1.14 -27.47 -38.32
C ARG A 155 -2.65 -27.69 -38.23
N ARG A 156 -3.39 -27.48 -39.32
CA ARG A 156 -4.85 -27.76 -39.37
C ARG A 156 -5.13 -29.23 -39.12
N ARG A 157 -4.37 -30.13 -39.75
CA ARG A 157 -4.49 -31.57 -39.52
C ARG A 157 -4.19 -31.94 -38.07
N MET A 158 -3.12 -31.39 -37.49
CA MET A 158 -2.76 -31.60 -36.08
C MET A 158 -3.87 -31.13 -35.13
N LYS A 159 -4.43 -29.93 -35.34
CA LYS A 159 -5.54 -29.41 -34.52
C LYS A 159 -6.78 -30.30 -34.62
N THR A 160 -7.10 -30.77 -35.83
CA THR A 160 -8.21 -31.70 -36.05
C THR A 160 -7.97 -33.03 -35.32
N LEU A 161 -6.77 -33.58 -35.39
CA LEU A 161 -6.41 -34.83 -34.71
C LEU A 161 -6.43 -34.67 -33.18
N LYS A 162 -5.90 -33.56 -32.64
CA LYS A 162 -5.96 -33.26 -31.20
C LYS A 162 -7.40 -33.16 -30.71
N GLY A 163 -8.26 -32.45 -31.44
CA GLY A 163 -9.69 -32.35 -31.11
C GLY A 163 -10.41 -33.70 -31.12
N ILE A 164 -10.12 -34.56 -32.11
CA ILE A 164 -10.69 -35.92 -32.16
C ILE A 164 -10.19 -36.78 -30.99
N LEU A 165 -8.89 -36.74 -30.67
CA LEU A 165 -8.32 -37.51 -29.57
C LEU A 165 -8.89 -37.06 -28.22
N SER A 166 -8.99 -35.75 -28.00
CA SER A 166 -9.56 -35.19 -26.77
C SER A 166 -11.03 -35.62 -26.61
N ALA A 167 -11.84 -35.50 -27.68
CA ALA A 167 -13.22 -35.97 -27.66
C ALA A 167 -13.35 -37.48 -27.42
N MET A 168 -12.44 -38.29 -27.97
CA MET A 168 -12.40 -39.74 -27.75
C MET A 168 -12.07 -40.09 -26.29
N ILE A 169 -11.05 -39.43 -25.71
CA ILE A 169 -10.64 -39.68 -24.32
C ILE A 169 -11.76 -39.29 -23.36
N VAL A 170 -12.34 -38.09 -23.51
CA VAL A 170 -13.46 -37.63 -22.67
C VAL A 170 -14.69 -38.51 -22.86
N GLY A 171 -15.01 -38.91 -24.10
CA GLY A 171 -16.17 -39.76 -24.42
C GLY A 171 -16.02 -41.22 -23.99
N SER A 172 -14.79 -41.70 -23.75
CA SER A 172 -14.52 -43.08 -23.33
C SER A 172 -14.84 -43.35 -21.85
N GLY A 173 -15.04 -42.31 -21.03
CA GLY A 173 -15.29 -42.44 -19.60
C GLY A 173 -14.05 -42.81 -18.77
N ILE A 174 -12.85 -42.83 -19.36
CA ILE A 174 -11.58 -42.98 -18.63
C ILE A 174 -11.39 -41.76 -17.72
N ASN A 175 -10.90 -41.97 -16.50
CA ASN A 175 -10.60 -40.89 -15.55
C ASN A 175 -9.31 -40.15 -15.95
N TRP A 176 -9.38 -39.39 -17.04
CA TRP A 176 -8.27 -38.65 -17.62
C TRP A 176 -7.72 -37.55 -16.71
N ALA A 177 -8.55 -37.00 -15.80
CA ALA A 177 -8.14 -35.96 -14.85
C ALA A 177 -7.21 -36.47 -13.73
N ALA A 178 -7.10 -37.79 -13.53
CA ALA A 178 -6.20 -38.40 -12.56
C ALA A 178 -4.82 -38.76 -13.16
N ASP A 179 -4.69 -38.72 -14.49
CA ASP A 179 -3.45 -38.99 -15.21
C ASP A 179 -2.94 -37.70 -15.85
N GLY A 180 -1.77 -37.23 -15.42
CA GLY A 180 -1.17 -36.00 -15.93
C GLY A 180 -0.94 -36.01 -17.46
N SER A 181 -0.65 -37.18 -18.04
CA SER A 181 -0.41 -37.32 -19.48
C SER A 181 -1.70 -37.19 -20.31
N LEU A 182 -2.83 -37.70 -19.78
CA LEU A 182 -4.13 -37.56 -20.42
C LEU A 182 -4.73 -36.17 -20.18
N THR A 183 -4.43 -35.58 -19.03
CA THR A 183 -4.81 -34.20 -18.69
C THR A 183 -4.19 -33.21 -19.69
N GLU A 184 -2.90 -33.31 -19.96
CA GLU A 184 -2.19 -32.48 -20.95
C GLU A 184 -2.71 -32.69 -22.38
N LEU A 185 -3.14 -33.91 -22.73
CA LEU A 185 -3.63 -34.22 -24.07
C LEU A 185 -5.07 -33.71 -24.30
N VAL A 186 -5.88 -33.65 -23.24
CA VAL A 186 -7.29 -33.23 -23.27
C VAL A 186 -7.43 -31.72 -23.11
N LEU A 187 -6.65 -31.11 -22.22
CA LEU A 187 -6.60 -29.66 -22.07
C LEU A 187 -5.87 -29.06 -23.26
N ASP A 188 -6.58 -28.22 -24.01
CA ASP A 188 -5.94 -27.33 -24.95
C ASP A 188 -5.36 -26.18 -24.12
N ASP A 189 -4.03 -26.09 -24.04
CA ASP A 189 -3.37 -24.81 -23.75
C ASP A 189 -3.58 -23.91 -24.99
N GLU A 190 -4.85 -23.54 -25.24
CA GLU A 190 -5.20 -22.43 -26.11
C GLU A 190 -4.99 -21.15 -25.31
N ASP A 191 -3.74 -20.68 -25.29
CA ASP A 191 -3.45 -19.26 -25.26
C ASP A 191 -2.68 -18.94 -26.56
N ASP A 192 -3.30 -18.11 -27.40
CA ASP A 192 -2.66 -17.41 -28.53
C ASP A 192 -1.39 -16.64 -28.08
#